data_AF-A0A7U5STS8-F1
#
_entry.id   AF-A0A7U5STS8-F1
#
_cell.length_a   1.000
_cell.length_b   1.000
_cell.length_c   1.000
_cell.angle_alpha   90.00
_cell.angle_beta   90.00
_cell.angle_gamma   90.00
#
_symmetry.space_group_name_H-M   'P 1'
#
loop_
_entity.id
_entity.type
_entity.pdbx_description
1 polymer ?
#
loop_
_entity_poly.entity_id
_entity_poly.type
_entity_poly.pdbx_seq_one_letter_code
_entity_poly.pdbx_strand_id
1 'polypeptide(L)'
;MNTLLTIDGHPIRQFFGDLYCLNDLHKASGGDDRLKPPFWIRNKSTQKIIAGVEKLRPVAIHVIHGGDLSGTYASKELVFAYAIWISPDFYIRVISECPQIFSLQGNNHGQ
;
A
#
# COMPACT_ATOMS: atom_id res chain seq x y z
N MET A 1 -1.23 18.62 8.52
CA MET A 1 -2.43 18.49 7.67
C MET A 1 -2.39 17.09 7.08
N ASN A 2 -3.40 16.25 7.33
CA ASN A 2 -3.44 14.89 6.80
C ASN A 2 -4.11 14.96 5.42
N THR A 3 -3.33 14.92 4.34
CA THR A 3 -3.88 14.91 2.98
C THR A 3 -4.54 13.55 2.76
N LEU A 4 -5.86 13.54 2.55
CA LEU A 4 -6.60 12.33 2.26
C LEU A 4 -6.19 11.81 0.87
N LEU A 5 -5.53 10.64 0.83
CA LEU A 5 -5.27 9.96 -0.43
C LEU A 5 -6.61 9.49 -1.01
N THR A 6 -6.86 9.84 -2.25
CA THR A 6 -8.01 9.38 -3.04
C THR A 6 -7.46 8.69 -4.27
N ILE A 7 -8.11 7.61 -4.74
CA ILE A 7 -7.80 6.91 -5.99
C ILE A 7 -9.13 6.74 -6.74
N ASP A 8 -9.28 7.30 -7.94
CA ASP A 8 -10.53 7.24 -8.73
C ASP A 8 -11.77 7.68 -7.91
N GLY A 9 -11.62 8.72 -7.07
CA GLY A 9 -12.70 9.21 -6.20
C GLY A 9 -12.96 8.36 -4.94
N HIS A 10 -12.21 7.28 -4.72
CA HIS A 10 -12.31 6.44 -3.53
C HIS A 10 -11.31 6.89 -2.46
N PRO A 11 -11.77 7.29 -1.26
CA PRO A 11 -10.86 7.64 -0.18
C PRO A 11 -10.12 6.39 0.31
N ILE A 12 -8.80 6.50 0.42
CA ILE A 12 -7.95 5.43 0.94
C ILE A 12 -7.61 5.75 2.38
N ARG A 13 -8.11 4.93 3.32
CA ARG A 13 -7.82 5.12 4.74
C ARG A 13 -6.33 4.97 4.98
N GLN A 14 -5.79 5.92 5.74
CA GLN A 14 -4.44 5.85 6.28
C GLN A 14 -4.51 5.44 7.75
N PHE A 15 -3.52 4.67 8.17
CA PHE A 15 -3.31 4.25 9.56
C PHE A 15 -1.88 4.59 9.96
N PHE A 16 -1.64 4.73 11.28
CA PHE A 16 -0.38 5.18 11.91
C PHE A 16 0.81 5.36 10.97
N GLY A 17 1.26 6.61 10.78
CA GLY A 17 2.34 6.92 9.86
C GLY A 17 1.86 6.89 8.41
N ASP A 18 2.51 6.11 7.55
CA ASP A 18 2.28 6.04 6.10
C ASP A 18 1.79 4.65 5.64
N LEU A 19 0.97 3.99 6.47
CA LEU A 19 0.30 2.76 6.10
C LEU A 19 -1.08 3.05 5.50
N TYR A 20 -1.37 2.47 4.34
CA TYR A 20 -2.61 2.71 3.59
C TYR A 20 -3.42 1.42 3.48
N CYS A 21 -4.74 1.56 3.52
CA CYS A 21 -5.66 0.43 3.51
C CYS A 21 -5.73 -0.24 2.13
N LEU A 22 -5.20 -1.45 2.02
CA LEU A 22 -5.28 -2.27 0.80
C LEU A 22 -6.72 -2.69 0.48
N ASN A 23 -7.60 -2.79 1.47
CA ASN A 23 -9.01 -3.08 1.24
C ASN A 23 -9.73 -1.93 0.54
N ASP A 24 -9.35 -0.67 0.82
CA ASP A 24 -9.93 0.47 0.13
C ASP A 24 -9.35 0.58 -1.29
N LEU A 25 -8.05 0.28 -1.46
CA LEU A 25 -7.45 0.13 -2.79
C LEU A 25 -8.15 -0.95 -3.63
N HIS A 26 -8.47 -2.10 -3.02
CA HIS A 26 -9.19 -3.19 -3.68
C HIS A 26 -10.58 -2.75 -4.16
N LYS A 27 -11.28 -1.93 -3.36
CA LYS A 27 -12.57 -1.34 -3.78
C LYS A 27 -12.36 -0.36 -4.94
N ALA A 28 -11.36 0.51 -4.82
CA ALA A 28 -11.01 1.48 -5.87
C ALA A 28 -10.63 0.82 -7.20
N SER A 29 -10.06 -0.39 -7.18
CA SER A 29 -9.73 -1.14 -8.40
C SER A 29 -10.91 -1.86 -9.05
N GLY A 30 -12.10 -1.84 -8.44
CA GLY A 30 -13.31 -2.50 -8.93
C GLY A 30 -13.74 -3.74 -8.13
N GLY A 31 -13.02 -4.11 -7.07
CA GLY A 31 -13.52 -5.04 -6.06
C GLY A 31 -13.58 -6.52 -6.44
N ASP A 32 -12.86 -6.97 -7.48
CA ASP A 32 -12.84 -8.39 -7.87
C ASP A 32 -12.37 -9.29 -6.73
N ASP A 33 -13.19 -10.24 -6.31
CA ASP A 33 -12.93 -11.13 -5.18
C ASP A 33 -11.58 -11.86 -5.26
N ARG A 34 -11.12 -12.20 -6.47
CA ARG A 34 -9.84 -12.88 -6.70
C ARG A 34 -8.65 -12.01 -6.36
N LEU A 35 -8.85 -10.69 -6.35
CA LEU A 35 -7.82 -9.70 -6.13
C LEU A 35 -7.77 -9.21 -4.68
N LYS A 36 -8.54 -9.79 -3.75
CA LYS A 36 -8.54 -9.35 -2.34
C LYS A 36 -7.16 -9.40 -1.68
N PRO A 37 -6.82 -8.47 -0.76
CA PRO A 37 -5.51 -8.41 -0.13
C PRO A 37 -5.02 -9.71 0.51
N PRO A 38 -5.84 -10.52 1.22
CA PRO A 38 -5.39 -11.78 1.79
C PRO A 38 -4.83 -12.78 0.77
N PHE A 39 -5.33 -12.79 -0.47
CA PHE A 39 -4.82 -13.65 -1.53
C PHE A 39 -3.46 -13.17 -2.03
N TRP A 40 -3.32 -11.86 -2.22
CA TRP A 40 -2.06 -11.26 -2.64
C TRP A 40 -0.95 -11.48 -1.60
N ILE A 41 -1.24 -11.22 -0.31
CA ILE A 41 -0.26 -11.37 0.77
C ILE A 41 0.28 -12.80 0.81
N ARG A 42 -0.57 -13.81 0.65
CA ARG A 42 -0.17 -15.23 0.73
C ARG A 42 0.67 -15.70 -0.46
N ASN A 43 0.78 -14.92 -1.54
CA ASN A 43 1.57 -15.30 -2.71
C ASN A 43 3.08 -15.33 -2.37
N LYS A 44 3.78 -16.38 -2.81
CA LYS A 44 5.23 -16.54 -2.59
C LYS A 44 6.06 -15.35 -3.08
N SER A 45 5.69 -14.73 -4.20
CA SER A 45 6.41 -13.57 -4.72
C SER A 45 6.18 -12.34 -3.83
N THR A 46 4.94 -12.11 -3.42
CA THR A 46 4.58 -11.02 -2.49
C THR A 46 5.28 -11.16 -1.15
N GLN A 47 5.37 -12.37 -0.59
CA GLN A 47 6.12 -12.61 0.65
C GLN A 47 7.59 -12.18 0.55
N LYS A 48 8.23 -12.34 -0.62
CA LYS A 48 9.60 -11.85 -0.85
C LYS A 48 9.66 -10.33 -0.92
N ILE A 49 8.65 -9.68 -1.52
CA ILE A 49 8.56 -8.21 -1.57
C ILE A 49 8.39 -7.66 -0.15
N ILE A 50 7.47 -8.23 0.64
CA ILE A 50 7.25 -7.85 2.05
C ILE A 50 8.55 -7.97 2.84
N ALA A 51 9.24 -9.12 2.76
CA ALA A 51 10.52 -9.32 3.45
C ALA A 51 11.62 -8.35 2.98
N GLY A 52 11.56 -7.86 1.74
CA GLY A 52 12.46 -6.81 1.24
C GLY A 52 12.15 -5.45 1.86
N VAL A 53 10.87 -5.08 1.94
CA VAL A 53 10.42 -3.82 2.53
C VAL A 53 10.68 -3.79 4.04
N GLU A 54 10.46 -4.90 4.75
CA GLU A 54 10.72 -5.02 6.20
C GLU A 54 12.20 -4.80 6.58
N LYS A 55 13.13 -4.96 5.64
CA LYS A 55 14.55 -4.62 5.86
C LYS A 55 14.82 -3.12 5.81
N LEU A 56 13.95 -2.35 5.15
CA LEU A 56 14.12 -0.92 4.94
C LEU A 56 13.36 -0.09 5.98
N ARG A 57 12.31 -0.67 6.58
CA ARG A 57 11.45 0.04 7.53
C ARG A 57 10.85 -0.87 8.59
N PRO A 58 10.55 -0.36 9.80
CA PRO A 58 10.06 -1.17 10.91
C PRO A 58 8.70 -1.83 10.67
N VAL A 59 7.81 -1.19 9.92
CA VAL A 59 6.46 -1.70 9.63
C VAL A 59 6.19 -1.62 8.14
N ALA A 60 6.04 -2.78 7.51
CA ALA A 60 5.65 -2.91 6.12
C ALA A 60 4.15 -3.19 5.98
N ILE A 61 3.59 -4.04 6.83
CA ILE A 61 2.18 -4.44 6.80
C ILE A 61 1.61 -4.54 8.21
N HIS A 62 0.33 -4.20 8.36
CA HIS A 62 -0.40 -4.27 9.61
C HIS A 62 -1.84 -4.72 9.34
N VAL A 63 -2.35 -5.70 10.08
CA VAL A 63 -3.70 -6.23 9.89
C VAL A 63 -4.53 -5.96 11.12
N ILE A 64 -5.65 -5.26 10.93
CA ILE A 64 -6.63 -4.96 11.97
C ILE A 64 -7.84 -5.87 11.78
N HIS A 65 -8.20 -6.57 12.85
CA HIS A 65 -9.34 -7.49 12.87
C HIS A 65 -10.49 -6.88 13.69
N GLY A 66 -11.69 -6.84 13.10
CA GLY A 66 -12.88 -6.27 13.75
C GLY A 66 -12.92 -4.74 13.82
N GLY A 67 -14.11 -4.19 14.02
CA GLY A 67 -14.37 -2.75 14.10
C GLY A 67 -14.24 -2.00 12.76
N ASP A 68 -14.42 -0.68 12.83
CA ASP A 68 -14.50 0.22 11.67
C ASP A 68 -13.19 0.37 10.91
N LEU A 69 -12.06 0.13 11.59
CA LEU A 69 -10.72 0.14 11.00
C LEU A 69 -10.26 -1.25 10.55
N SER A 70 -11.14 -2.25 10.49
CA SER A 70 -10.75 -3.56 9.99
C SER A 70 -10.22 -3.49 8.56
N GLY A 71 -9.12 -4.20 8.31
CA GLY A 71 -8.45 -4.20 7.02
C GLY A 71 -6.96 -4.54 7.09
N THR A 72 -6.38 -4.72 5.92
CA THR A 72 -4.92 -4.80 5.74
C THR A 72 -4.40 -3.41 5.39
N TYR A 73 -3.45 -2.93 6.18
CA TYR A 73 -2.75 -1.67 5.98
C TYR A 73 -1.31 -1.95 5.59
N ALA A 74 -0.80 -1.25 4.59
CA ALA A 74 0.53 -1.52 4.06
C ALA A 74 1.27 -0.23 3.73
N SER A 75 2.60 -0.29 3.78
CA SER A 75 3.46 0.82 3.41
C SER A 75 3.29 1.17 1.93
N LYS A 76 3.71 2.37 1.55
CA LYS A 76 3.56 2.87 0.18
C LYS A 76 4.20 1.95 -0.87
N GLU A 77 5.35 1.35 -0.58
CA GLU A 77 6.00 0.38 -1.47
C GLU A 77 5.08 -0.82 -1.76
N LEU A 78 4.38 -1.30 -0.73
CA LEU A 78 3.44 -2.40 -0.86
C LEU A 78 2.11 -1.98 -1.50
N VAL A 79 1.68 -0.72 -1.34
CA VAL A 79 0.56 -0.13 -2.10
C VAL A 79 0.84 -0.21 -3.60
N PHE A 80 2.02 0.22 -4.03
CA PHE A 80 2.44 0.12 -5.43
C PHE A 80 2.57 -1.33 -5.90
N ALA A 81 3.19 -2.20 -5.11
CA ALA A 81 3.33 -3.62 -5.43
C ALA A 81 1.98 -4.35 -5.53
N TYR A 82 0.99 -3.94 -4.73
CA TYR A 82 -0.36 -4.48 -4.82
C TYR A 82 -1.10 -3.94 -6.05
N ALA A 83 -0.96 -2.66 -6.35
CA ALA A 83 -1.59 -2.04 -7.51
C ALA A 83 -1.09 -2.65 -8.83
N ILE A 84 0.22 -2.90 -8.97
CA ILE A 84 0.76 -3.56 -10.17
C ILE A 84 0.32 -5.02 -10.29
N TRP A 85 0.12 -5.71 -9.16
CA TRP A 85 -0.40 -7.07 -9.16
C TRP A 85 -1.88 -7.15 -9.57
N ILE A 86 -2.67 -6.12 -9.25
CA ILE A 86 -4.04 -5.96 -9.71
C ILE A 86 -4.07 -5.78 -11.23
N SER A 87 -3.41 -4.71 -11.73
CA SER A 87 -3.23 -4.47 -13.16
C SER A 87 -2.26 -3.31 -13.42
N PRO A 88 -1.57 -3.29 -14.58
CA PRO A 88 -0.76 -2.14 -14.99
C PRO A 88 -1.53 -0.82 -15.04
N ASP A 89 -2.78 -0.84 -15.53
CA ASP A 89 -3.59 0.37 -15.63
C ASP A 89 -3.93 0.95 -14.25
N PHE A 90 -4.27 0.08 -13.29
CA PHE A 90 -4.55 0.53 -11.93
C PHE A 90 -3.30 1.09 -11.25
N TYR A 91 -2.14 0.48 -11.47
CA TYR A 91 -0.86 1.01 -11.01
C TYR A 91 -0.58 2.44 -11.51
N ILE A 92 -0.84 2.72 -12.80
CA ILE A 92 -0.66 4.07 -13.37
C ILE A 92 -1.55 5.10 -12.65
N ARG A 93 -2.82 4.75 -12.39
CA ARG A 93 -3.74 5.63 -11.64
C ARG A 93 -3.25 5.88 -10.22
N VAL A 94 -2.81 4.83 -9.54
CA VAL A 94 -2.25 4.93 -8.18
C VAL A 94 -1.01 5.83 -8.13
N ILE A 95 -0.09 5.74 -9.09
CA ILE A 95 1.08 6.65 -9.16
C ILE A 95 0.64 8.10 -9.36
N SER A 96 -0.31 8.33 -10.27
CA SER A 96 -0.77 9.69 -10.61
C SER A 96 -1.37 10.41 -9.40
N GLU A 97 -2.11 9.68 -8.56
CA GLU A 97 -2.82 10.24 -7.40
C GLU A 97 -2.06 10.11 -6.08
N CYS A 98 -1.04 9.24 -6.02
CA CYS A 98 -0.08 9.16 -4.91
C CYS A 98 1.30 9.71 -5.32
N PRO A 99 1.44 11.01 -5.68
CA PRO A 99 2.69 11.54 -6.19
C PRO A 99 3.71 11.74 -5.07
N GLN A 100 4.37 10.67 -4.61
CA GLN A 100 5.58 10.78 -3.79
C GLN A 100 6.49 9.56 -4.02
N ILE A 101 7.06 9.44 -5.22
CA ILE A 101 8.20 8.56 -5.45
C ILE A 101 9.45 9.43 -5.50
N PHE A 102 9.87 9.97 -4.34
CA PHE A 102 11.28 10.16 -3.96
C PHE A 102 11.38 10.94 -2.63
N SER A 103 11.85 10.25 -1.60
CA SER A 103 12.79 10.85 -0.65
C SER A 103 13.76 9.76 -0.22
N LEU A 104 14.68 9.43 -1.13
CA LEU A 104 16.02 9.06 -0.69
C LEU A 104 16.59 10.32 -0.02
N GLN A 105 16.24 10.56 1.24
CA GLN A 105 17.14 11.28 2.12
C GLN A 105 18.39 10.40 2.17
N GLY A 106 19.35 10.71 1.31
CA GLY A 106 20.70 10.23 1.48
C GLY A 106 21.13 10.65 2.87
N ASN A 107 21.25 9.69 3.77
CA ASN A 107 22.01 9.87 4.99
C ASN A 107 23.46 10.10 4.58
N ASN A 108 23.78 11.35 4.21
CA ASN A 108 25.12 11.89 4.33
C ASN A 108 25.40 12.05 5.83
N HIS A 109 25.64 10.93 6.52
CA HIS A 109 26.40 10.96 7.77
C HIS A 109 27.89 10.94 7.40
N GLY A 110 28.33 12.10 6.91
CA GLY A 110 29.73 12.49 6.82
C GLY A 110 29.93 13.71 7.70
N GLN A 111 30.03 13.46 9.01
CA GLN A 111 30.70 14.28 10.02
C GLN A 111 31.37 13.29 10.97
#